data_AF-A0A7V5RN91-F1
#
_entry.id   AF-A0A7V5RN91-F1
#
_cell.length_a   1.000
_cell.length_b   1.000
_cell.length_c   1.000
_cell.angle_alpha   90.00
_cell.angle_beta   90.00
_cell.angle_gamma   90.00
#
_symmetry.space_group_name_H-M   'P 1'
#
loop_
_entity.id
_entity.type
_entity.pdbx_description
1 polymer ?
#
loop_
_entity_poly.entity_id
_entity_poly.type
_entity_poly.pdbx_seq_one_letter_code
_entity_poly.pdbx_strand_id
1 'polypeptide(L)'
;QAVKNTGRIDFITFSGSGEPTLNTELGTMIRAIKKMTTIPVAVITNGTLLWLPEVRTDVAEADLVLPSLDAASRVAFKKINRPHGTLELEKIIDGLVAFRREYNGPIWLEILLARGFNDSPEEIDALVQAVRRIEPDKVQLNTVVRPPAEADIKPLSHAELVALQRKFGDRAEVIAHFEAGRQKNQSQDVEAEVCALCARRPVTLDEIVTSLGFTKDEVDRAIAALVFDGRLAALPHGRKVYYTVPRDRAREVFPQDYFAE
;
A
#
# COMPACT_ATOMS: atom_id res chain seq x y z
N GLN A 1 -12.27 -5.00 19.37
CA GLN A 1 -11.37 -5.64 20.35
C GLN A 1 -9.93 -5.12 20.26
N ALA A 2 -9.36 -4.90 19.07
CA ALA A 2 -7.98 -4.41 18.91
C ALA A 2 -7.68 -3.05 19.60
N VAL A 3 -8.64 -2.11 19.62
CA VAL A 3 -8.49 -0.78 20.25
C VAL A 3 -8.23 -0.86 21.77
N LYS A 4 -8.48 -2.00 22.43
CA LYS A 4 -8.29 -2.18 23.88
C LYS A 4 -6.94 -2.82 24.27
N ASN A 5 -6.05 -3.14 23.33
CA ASN A 5 -4.80 -3.86 23.62
C ASN A 5 -3.55 -2.96 23.64
N THR A 6 -3.00 -2.78 24.85
CA THR A 6 -1.61 -2.50 25.36
C THR A 6 -0.48 -1.84 24.52
N GLY A 7 -0.70 -1.38 23.29
CA GLY A 7 0.23 -0.52 22.53
C GLY A 7 -0.40 0.82 22.19
N ARG A 8 0.39 1.89 22.10
CA ARG A 8 -0.11 3.17 21.58
C ARG A 8 -0.39 3.00 20.09
N ILE A 9 -1.66 2.98 19.71
CA ILE A 9 -2.07 2.95 18.31
C ILE A 9 -1.94 4.37 17.77
N ASP A 10 -1.09 4.56 16.77
CA ASP A 10 -0.87 5.89 16.18
C ASP A 10 -2.00 6.28 15.23
N PHE A 11 -2.50 5.34 14.41
CA PHE A 11 -3.62 5.55 13.47
C PHE A 11 -4.50 4.31 13.33
N ILE A 12 -5.78 4.52 13.01
CA ILE A 12 -6.66 3.51 12.39
C ILE A 12 -6.65 3.78 10.89
N THR A 13 -6.22 2.80 10.08
CA THR A 13 -6.06 3.01 8.64
C THR A 13 -7.17 2.32 7.84
N PHE A 14 -7.81 3.07 6.93
CA PHE A 14 -8.49 2.50 5.77
C PHE A 14 -7.44 2.18 4.72
N SER A 15 -7.06 0.92 4.68
CA SER A 15 -6.05 0.34 3.80
C SER A 15 -6.36 -1.15 3.67
N GLY A 16 -6.21 -1.78 2.51
CA GLY A 16 -6.51 -3.21 2.42
C GLY A 16 -6.57 -3.77 1.00
N SER A 17 -7.26 -4.90 0.87
CA SER A 17 -7.56 -5.51 -0.42
C SER A 17 -8.63 -4.67 -1.12
N GLY A 18 -8.27 -4.06 -2.25
CA GLY A 18 -9.13 -3.14 -2.98
C GLY A 18 -8.82 -1.66 -2.71
N GLU A 19 -9.53 -0.78 -3.40
CA GLU A 19 -9.38 0.67 -3.28
C GLU A 19 -10.48 1.23 -2.36
N PRO A 20 -10.14 1.84 -1.20
CA PRO A 20 -11.13 2.33 -0.25
C PRO A 20 -12.17 3.29 -0.85
N THR A 21 -11.79 4.11 -1.82
CA THR A 21 -12.71 5.08 -2.45
C THR A 21 -13.79 4.45 -3.32
N LEU A 22 -13.72 3.14 -3.58
CA LEU A 22 -14.80 2.41 -4.26
C LEU A 22 -15.94 2.03 -3.32
N ASN A 23 -15.77 2.18 -2.01
CA ASN A 23 -16.82 1.92 -1.03
C ASN A 23 -17.64 3.19 -0.76
N THR A 24 -18.91 3.19 -1.16
CA THR A 24 -19.82 4.34 -0.98
C THR A 24 -20.11 4.70 0.48
N GLU A 25 -19.79 3.81 1.43
CA GLU A 25 -19.96 4.05 2.86
C GLU A 25 -18.66 4.54 3.53
N LEU A 26 -17.59 4.84 2.78
CA LEU A 26 -16.30 5.23 3.34
C LEU A 26 -16.42 6.38 4.34
N GLY A 27 -17.06 7.49 3.95
CA GLY A 27 -17.26 8.65 4.84
C GLY A 27 -18.09 8.29 6.08
N THR A 28 -19.13 7.46 5.92
CA THR A 28 -19.96 6.98 7.03
C THR A 28 -19.15 6.16 8.02
N MET A 29 -18.32 5.25 7.53
CA MET A 29 -17.45 4.41 8.35
C MET A 29 -16.39 5.24 9.08
N ILE A 30 -15.74 6.20 8.42
CA ILE A 30 -14.77 7.11 9.06
C ILE A 30 -15.44 7.87 10.21
N ARG A 31 -16.59 8.50 9.96
CA ARG A 31 -17.34 9.22 10.99
C ARG A 31 -17.76 8.32 12.15
N ALA A 32 -18.17 7.08 11.86
CA ALA A 32 -18.54 6.13 12.90
C ALA A 32 -17.34 5.75 13.79
N ILE A 33 -16.18 5.48 13.22
CA ILE A 33 -14.94 5.18 13.97
C ILE A 33 -14.56 6.37 14.87
N LYS A 34 -14.58 7.60 14.33
CA LYS A 34 -14.25 8.81 15.10
C LYS A 34 -15.20 9.09 16.26
N LYS A 35 -16.44 8.57 16.22
CA LYS A 35 -17.37 8.60 17.36
C LYS A 35 -17.03 7.57 18.44
N MET A 36 -16.30 6.52 18.09
CA MET A 36 -15.97 5.40 18.98
C MET A 36 -14.60 5.57 19.67
N THR A 37 -13.70 6.37 19.11
CA THR A 37 -12.33 6.54 19.61
C THR A 37 -11.74 7.87 19.20
N THR A 38 -10.73 8.32 19.94
CA THR A 38 -9.92 9.51 19.63
C THR A 38 -8.66 9.20 18.81
N ILE A 39 -8.42 7.93 18.47
CA ILE A 39 -7.31 7.54 17.60
C ILE A 39 -7.58 8.11 16.20
N PRO A 40 -6.61 8.83 15.58
CA PRO A 40 -6.82 9.45 14.28
C PRO A 40 -7.00 8.40 13.18
N VAL A 41 -7.81 8.74 12.19
CA VAL A 41 -8.09 7.89 11.03
C VAL A 41 -7.26 8.34 9.84
N ALA A 42 -6.56 7.41 9.19
CA ALA A 42 -5.86 7.66 7.93
C ALA A 42 -6.49 6.88 6.77
N VAL A 43 -6.53 7.47 5.58
CA VAL A 43 -6.96 6.78 4.34
C VAL A 43 -5.78 6.67 3.40
N ILE A 44 -5.42 5.44 3.02
CA ILE A 44 -4.44 5.16 1.96
C ILE A 44 -5.23 4.85 0.69
N THR A 45 -5.00 5.61 -0.39
CA THR A 45 -5.79 5.53 -1.63
C THR A 45 -4.89 5.64 -2.85
N ASN A 46 -5.25 4.98 -3.95
CA ASN A 46 -4.60 5.19 -5.25
C ASN A 46 -4.94 6.55 -5.88
N GLY A 47 -5.86 7.33 -5.29
CA GLY A 47 -6.21 8.69 -5.71
C GLY A 47 -7.00 8.80 -7.02
N THR A 48 -7.24 7.69 -7.71
CA THR A 48 -7.78 7.68 -9.09
C THR A 48 -9.19 8.24 -9.22
N LEU A 49 -9.96 8.27 -8.12
CA LEU A 49 -11.33 8.77 -8.08
C LEU A 49 -11.49 10.14 -7.41
N LEU A 50 -10.39 10.79 -6.99
CA LEU A 50 -10.46 12.09 -6.32
C LEU A 50 -10.93 13.23 -7.25
N TRP A 51 -11.15 12.97 -8.54
CA TRP A 51 -11.83 13.92 -9.43
C TRP A 51 -13.34 14.02 -9.15
N LEU A 52 -13.93 13.01 -8.49
CA LEU A 52 -15.34 13.01 -8.07
C LEU A 52 -15.53 13.82 -6.77
N PRO A 53 -16.37 14.88 -6.77
CA PRO A 53 -16.61 15.67 -5.57
C PRO A 53 -17.14 14.88 -4.37
N GLU A 54 -17.98 13.87 -4.60
CA GLU A 54 -18.53 12.99 -3.58
C GLU A 54 -17.44 12.16 -2.89
N VAL A 55 -16.49 11.62 -3.65
CA VAL A 55 -15.36 10.87 -3.11
C VAL A 55 -14.45 11.78 -2.28
N ARG A 56 -14.19 13.00 -2.76
CA ARG A 56 -13.43 13.99 -1.98
C ARG A 56 -14.12 14.34 -0.66
N THR A 57 -15.44 14.48 -0.67
CA THR A 57 -16.23 14.75 0.53
C THR A 57 -16.08 13.63 1.56
N ASP A 58 -16.15 12.36 1.13
CA ASP A 58 -16.00 11.22 2.03
C ASP A 58 -14.57 11.07 2.57
N VAL A 59 -13.57 11.20 1.71
CA VAL A 59 -12.15 11.06 2.09
C VAL A 59 -11.72 12.21 3.01
N ALA A 60 -12.31 13.40 2.89
CA ALA A 60 -12.00 14.56 3.72
C ALA A 60 -12.40 14.38 5.21
N GLU A 61 -13.18 13.36 5.55
CA GLU A 61 -13.50 13.01 6.95
C GLU A 61 -12.27 12.46 7.72
N ALA A 62 -11.26 11.99 7.00
CA ALA A 62 -10.04 11.42 7.58
C ALA A 62 -9.11 12.49 8.17
N ASP A 63 -8.34 12.11 9.17
CA ASP A 63 -7.35 12.99 9.83
C ASP A 63 -6.02 13.04 9.07
N LEU A 64 -5.77 12.07 8.17
CA LEU A 64 -4.62 12.01 7.27
C LEU A 64 -5.01 11.28 5.98
N VAL A 65 -4.56 11.77 4.83
CA VAL A 65 -4.81 11.10 3.55
C VAL A 65 -3.49 10.88 2.82
N LEU A 66 -3.28 9.65 2.36
CA LEU A 66 -2.10 9.21 1.64
C LEU A 66 -2.50 8.76 0.23
N PRO A 67 -2.62 9.70 -0.74
CA PRO A 67 -2.85 9.34 -2.11
C PRO A 67 -1.56 8.87 -2.80
N SER A 68 -1.65 7.91 -3.70
CA SER A 68 -0.52 7.50 -4.56
C SER A 68 -0.53 8.23 -5.91
N LEU A 69 0.66 8.61 -6.42
CA LEU A 69 0.86 9.10 -7.78
C LEU A 69 2.19 8.59 -8.35
N ASP A 70 2.17 7.39 -8.93
CA ASP A 70 3.39 6.74 -9.40
C ASP A 70 3.84 7.22 -10.79
N ALA A 71 3.01 7.96 -11.51
CA ALA A 71 3.37 8.49 -12.82
C ALA A 71 2.67 9.81 -13.11
N ALA A 72 3.38 10.71 -13.79
CA ALA A 72 2.85 11.99 -14.26
C ALA A 72 2.96 12.16 -15.79
N SER A 73 3.36 11.10 -16.51
CA SER A 73 3.22 11.02 -17.96
C SER A 73 2.28 9.88 -18.35
N ARG A 74 1.60 10.03 -19.50
CA ARG A 74 0.73 8.96 -20.04
C ARG A 74 1.50 7.67 -20.35
N VAL A 75 2.79 7.77 -20.67
CA VAL A 75 3.63 6.61 -20.99
C VAL A 75 3.95 5.82 -19.72
N ALA A 76 4.47 6.48 -18.69
CA ALA A 76 4.74 5.83 -17.41
C ALA A 76 3.45 5.31 -16.76
N PHE A 77 2.37 6.10 -16.78
CA PHE A 77 1.08 5.72 -16.17
C PHE A 77 0.52 4.42 -16.77
N LYS A 78 0.59 4.27 -18.10
CA LYS A 78 0.20 3.03 -18.77
C LYS A 78 1.10 1.84 -18.41
N LYS A 79 2.40 2.07 -18.27
CA LYS A 79 3.37 1.02 -17.95
C LYS A 79 3.24 0.51 -16.51
N ILE A 80 3.18 1.44 -15.55
CA ILE A 80 3.25 1.11 -14.12
C ILE A 80 1.87 0.85 -13.50
N ASN A 81 0.88 1.72 -13.74
CA ASN A 81 -0.44 1.58 -13.11
C ASN A 81 -1.41 0.71 -13.92
N ARG A 82 -1.17 0.52 -15.24
CA ARG A 82 -2.04 -0.23 -16.15
C ARG A 82 -3.53 0.11 -15.94
N PRO A 83 -3.88 1.39 -16.01
CA PRO A 83 -5.18 1.90 -15.59
C PRO A 83 -6.29 1.36 -16.49
N HIS A 84 -7.51 1.32 -15.95
CA HIS A 84 -8.70 1.13 -16.78
C HIS A 84 -8.79 2.22 -17.85
N GLY A 85 -9.28 1.88 -19.06
CA GLY A 85 -9.23 2.77 -20.23
C GLY A 85 -10.04 4.07 -20.08
N THR A 86 -10.96 4.13 -19.13
CA THR A 86 -11.75 5.33 -18.80
C THR A 86 -11.03 6.30 -17.87
N LEU A 87 -9.91 5.90 -17.26
CA LEU A 87 -9.13 6.76 -16.39
C LEU A 87 -8.18 7.63 -17.20
N GLU A 88 -8.24 8.93 -16.94
CA GLU A 88 -7.38 9.92 -17.55
C GLU A 88 -6.43 10.48 -16.50
N LEU A 89 -5.13 10.36 -16.76
CA LEU A 89 -4.08 10.83 -15.85
C LEU A 89 -4.29 12.28 -15.41
N GLU A 90 -4.63 13.15 -16.36
CA GLU A 90 -4.77 14.58 -16.04
C GLU A 90 -5.96 14.87 -15.15
N LYS A 91 -7.04 14.10 -15.30
CA LYS A 91 -8.19 14.14 -14.42
C LYS A 91 -7.84 13.72 -13.00
N ILE A 92 -6.97 12.71 -12.86
CA ILE A 92 -6.48 12.25 -11.56
C ILE A 92 -5.65 13.34 -10.88
N ILE A 93 -4.69 13.94 -11.61
CA ILE A 93 -3.87 15.04 -11.08
C ILE A 93 -4.74 16.24 -10.71
N ASP A 94 -5.68 16.64 -11.56
CA ASP A 94 -6.60 17.74 -11.27
C ASP A 94 -7.53 17.43 -10.09
N GLY A 95 -7.92 16.16 -9.91
CA GLY A 95 -8.64 15.69 -8.74
C GLY A 95 -7.84 15.84 -7.44
N LEU A 96 -6.54 15.52 -7.46
CA LEU A 96 -5.63 15.73 -6.33
C LEU A 96 -5.45 17.22 -6.02
N VAL A 97 -5.32 18.07 -7.05
CA VAL A 97 -5.24 19.53 -6.89
C VAL A 97 -6.53 20.10 -6.29
N ALA A 98 -7.70 19.64 -6.76
CA ALA A 98 -8.99 20.03 -6.19
C ALA A 98 -9.11 19.57 -4.73
N PHE A 99 -8.72 18.33 -4.45
CA PHE A 99 -8.72 17.79 -3.09
C PHE A 99 -7.85 18.59 -2.14
N ARG A 100 -6.64 19.01 -2.54
CA ARG A 100 -5.80 19.88 -1.70
C ARG A 100 -6.49 21.20 -1.31
N ARG A 101 -7.31 21.77 -2.19
CA ARG A 101 -8.03 23.03 -1.94
C ARG A 101 -9.22 22.85 -0.97
N GLU A 102 -9.80 21.66 -0.97
CA GLU A 102 -11.00 21.33 -0.18
C GLU A 102 -10.64 20.69 1.18
N TYR A 103 -9.54 19.94 1.25
CA TYR A 103 -9.09 19.21 2.42
C TYR A 103 -8.08 20.00 3.25
N ASN A 104 -8.42 20.23 4.52
CA ASN A 104 -7.59 21.00 5.45
C ASN A 104 -6.58 20.14 6.23
N GLY A 105 -6.67 18.81 6.12
CA GLY A 105 -5.73 17.92 6.79
C GLY A 105 -4.42 17.72 6.03
N PRO A 106 -3.48 16.97 6.62
CA PRO A 106 -2.22 16.63 5.98
C PRO A 106 -2.41 15.65 4.81
N ILE A 107 -1.75 15.93 3.69
CA ILE A 107 -1.64 15.04 2.53
C ILE A 107 -0.21 14.54 2.45
N TRP A 108 -0.02 13.22 2.56
CA TRP A 108 1.27 12.58 2.33
C TRP A 108 1.21 11.83 1.00
N LEU A 109 1.71 12.45 -0.07
CA LEU A 109 1.68 11.87 -1.40
C LEU A 109 2.71 10.75 -1.52
N GLU A 110 2.25 9.53 -1.81
CA GLU A 110 3.13 8.38 -2.03
C GLU A 110 3.52 8.26 -3.51
N ILE A 111 4.82 8.01 -3.76
CA ILE A 111 5.34 7.77 -5.10
C ILE A 111 6.22 6.52 -5.05
N LEU A 112 5.79 5.45 -5.71
CA LEU A 112 6.59 4.24 -5.88
C LEU A 112 7.42 4.31 -7.17
N LEU A 113 8.74 4.24 -7.04
CA LEU A 113 9.67 4.26 -8.17
C LEU A 113 10.15 2.84 -8.49
N ALA A 114 10.04 2.47 -9.77
CA ALA A 114 10.45 1.17 -10.32
C ALA A 114 11.40 1.37 -11.51
N ARG A 115 12.50 0.63 -11.51
CA ARG A 115 13.59 0.82 -12.48
C ARG A 115 13.15 0.51 -13.91
N GLY A 116 13.34 1.47 -14.82
CA GLY A 116 12.98 1.37 -16.23
C GLY A 116 11.50 1.68 -16.53
N PHE A 117 10.70 2.04 -15.52
CA PHE A 117 9.27 2.32 -15.66
C PHE A 117 8.95 3.80 -15.52
N ASN A 118 9.38 4.40 -14.41
CA ASN A 118 9.08 5.79 -14.04
C ASN A 118 10.27 6.53 -13.40
N ASP A 119 11.50 6.04 -13.64
CA ASP A 119 12.75 6.56 -13.05
C ASP A 119 13.63 7.34 -14.04
N SER A 120 13.17 7.56 -15.28
CA SER A 120 13.91 8.40 -16.23
C SER A 120 13.89 9.88 -15.81
N PRO A 121 14.89 10.69 -16.18
CA PRO A 121 14.91 12.12 -15.85
C PRO A 121 13.62 12.86 -16.22
N GLU A 122 13.04 12.55 -17.38
CA GLU A 122 11.81 13.16 -17.89
C GLU A 122 10.59 12.78 -17.04
N GLU A 123 10.49 11.51 -16.63
CA GLU A 123 9.40 11.02 -15.77
C GLU A 123 9.49 11.60 -14.36
N ILE A 124 10.72 11.69 -13.82
CA ILE A 124 10.97 12.34 -12.53
C ILE A 124 10.61 13.83 -12.60
N ASP A 125 11.00 14.54 -13.66
CA ASP A 125 10.70 15.96 -13.79
C ASP A 125 9.18 16.18 -13.94
N ALA A 126 8.46 15.30 -14.65
CA ALA A 126 7.00 15.33 -14.72
C ALA A 126 6.35 15.13 -13.34
N LEU A 127 6.82 14.15 -12.56
CA LEU A 127 6.35 13.92 -11.19
C LEU A 127 6.61 15.15 -10.30
N VAL A 128 7.79 15.77 -10.41
CA VAL A 128 8.11 17.00 -9.67
C VAL A 128 7.15 18.14 -10.04
N GLN A 129 6.78 18.31 -11.32
CA GLN A 129 5.78 19.32 -11.69
C GLN A 129 4.38 18.99 -11.15
N ALA A 130 3.97 17.72 -11.16
CA ALA A 130 2.70 17.30 -10.58
C ALA A 130 2.66 17.56 -9.06
N VAL A 131 3.73 17.22 -8.34
CA VAL A 131 3.88 17.50 -6.90
C VAL A 131 3.75 19.00 -6.62
N ARG A 132 4.37 19.85 -7.44
CA ARG A 132 4.26 21.32 -7.29
C ARG A 132 2.84 21.83 -7.50
N ARG A 133 2.05 21.20 -8.37
CA ARG A 133 0.63 21.55 -8.56
C ARG A 133 -0.24 21.09 -7.40
N ILE A 134 0.02 19.89 -6.90
CA ILE A 134 -0.76 19.25 -5.82
C ILE A 134 -0.45 19.88 -4.46
N GLU A 135 0.77 20.36 -4.25
CA GLU A 135 1.25 20.97 -3.01
C GLU A 135 1.00 20.12 -1.74
N PRO A 136 1.39 18.82 -1.72
CA PRO A 136 1.20 17.99 -0.54
C PRO A 136 2.09 18.46 0.63
N ASP A 137 1.72 18.06 1.84
CA ASP A 137 2.48 18.32 3.06
C ASP A 137 3.75 17.48 3.12
N LYS A 138 3.69 16.25 2.60
CA LYS A 138 4.84 15.36 2.44
C LYS A 138 4.81 14.63 1.11
N VAL A 139 6.00 14.23 0.64
CA VAL A 139 6.17 13.30 -0.49
C VAL A 139 6.95 12.09 0.01
N GLN A 140 6.34 10.92 -0.05
CA GLN A 140 6.94 9.68 0.43
C GLN A 140 7.43 8.86 -0.77
N LEU A 141 8.74 8.84 -0.95
CA LEU A 141 9.39 8.06 -2.01
C LEU A 141 9.61 6.63 -1.54
N ASN A 142 9.09 5.69 -2.31
CA ASN A 142 9.25 4.26 -2.08
C ASN A 142 9.77 3.56 -3.34
N THR A 143 10.10 2.28 -3.20
CA THR A 143 10.46 1.42 -4.32
C THR A 143 9.89 0.01 -4.10
N VAL A 144 10.22 -0.91 -5.01
CA VAL A 144 9.73 -2.29 -5.00
C VAL A 144 10.46 -3.08 -3.92
N VAL A 145 10.03 -2.92 -2.67
CA VAL A 145 10.67 -3.52 -1.47
C VAL A 145 10.15 -4.93 -1.16
N ARG A 146 9.15 -5.40 -1.91
CA ARG A 146 8.62 -6.76 -1.86
C ARG A 146 8.66 -7.36 -3.26
N PRO A 147 8.77 -8.71 -3.38
CA PRO A 147 8.67 -9.38 -4.66
C PRO A 147 7.43 -8.90 -5.43
N PRO A 148 7.61 -8.31 -6.61
CA PRO A 148 6.49 -7.86 -7.44
C PRO A 148 5.79 -9.04 -8.12
N ALA A 149 4.59 -8.78 -8.62
CA ALA A 149 3.85 -9.71 -9.46
C ALA A 149 4.59 -10.14 -10.74
N GLU A 150 5.47 -9.29 -11.27
CA GLU A 150 6.27 -9.56 -12.45
C GLU A 150 7.75 -9.57 -12.10
N ALA A 151 8.42 -10.69 -12.37
CA ALA A 151 9.78 -10.95 -11.91
C ALA A 151 10.84 -9.93 -12.39
N ASP A 152 10.59 -9.24 -13.50
CA ASP A 152 11.54 -8.30 -14.11
C ASP A 152 11.48 -6.89 -13.51
N ILE A 153 10.53 -6.62 -12.62
CA ILE A 153 10.42 -5.32 -11.95
C ILE A 153 11.52 -5.24 -10.87
N LYS A 154 12.40 -4.24 -10.99
CA LYS A 154 13.54 -4.04 -10.10
C LYS A 154 13.39 -2.77 -9.26
N PRO A 155 13.86 -2.78 -8.00
CA PRO A 155 13.88 -1.58 -7.18
C PRO A 155 14.99 -0.61 -7.61
N LEU A 156 14.83 0.63 -7.19
CA LEU A 156 15.93 1.59 -7.07
C LEU A 156 16.71 1.30 -5.78
N SER A 157 18.01 1.59 -5.79
CA SER A 157 18.82 1.57 -4.58
C SER A 157 18.43 2.74 -3.66
N HIS A 158 18.72 2.59 -2.36
CA HIS A 158 18.52 3.67 -1.40
C HIS A 158 19.29 4.96 -1.79
N ALA A 159 20.51 4.82 -2.32
CA ALA A 159 21.31 5.96 -2.78
C ALA A 159 20.64 6.70 -3.95
N GLU A 160 20.03 5.98 -4.90
CA GLU A 160 19.26 6.59 -5.98
C GLU A 160 18.01 7.31 -5.44
N LEU A 161 17.25 6.70 -4.52
CA LEU A 161 16.09 7.34 -3.90
C LEU A 161 16.47 8.63 -3.16
N VAL A 162 17.57 8.62 -2.40
CA VAL A 162 18.08 9.82 -1.69
C VAL A 162 18.54 10.90 -2.67
N ALA A 163 19.15 10.52 -3.81
CA ALA A 163 19.52 11.47 -4.85
C ALA A 163 18.27 12.13 -5.47
N LEU A 164 17.21 11.35 -5.71
CA LEU A 164 15.94 11.84 -6.25
C LEU A 164 15.15 12.69 -5.25
N GLN A 165 15.17 12.35 -3.95
CA GLN A 165 14.52 13.11 -2.88
C GLN A 165 14.82 14.62 -2.97
N ARG A 166 16.08 14.97 -3.28
CA ARG A 166 16.51 16.38 -3.43
C ARG A 166 15.75 17.13 -4.52
N LYS A 167 15.30 16.46 -5.58
CA LYS A 167 14.51 17.07 -6.66
C LYS A 167 13.08 17.39 -6.22
N PHE A 168 12.52 16.59 -5.31
CA PHE A 168 11.17 16.80 -4.76
C PHE A 168 11.14 17.83 -3.62
N GLY A 169 12.31 18.25 -3.13
CA GLY A 169 12.48 19.30 -2.12
C GLY A 169 12.34 18.80 -0.68
N ASP A 170 12.31 19.74 0.26
CA ASP A 170 12.43 19.45 1.70
C ASP A 170 11.26 18.67 2.29
N ARG A 171 10.12 18.61 1.58
CA ARG A 171 8.94 17.83 1.98
C ARG A 171 9.05 16.35 1.63
N ALA A 172 10.08 15.95 0.90
CA ALA A 172 10.25 14.57 0.47
C ALA A 172 11.03 13.75 1.50
N GLU A 173 10.61 12.50 1.72
CA GLU A 173 11.28 11.51 2.56
C GLU A 173 11.31 10.14 1.88
N VAL A 174 12.33 9.32 2.17
CA VAL A 174 12.45 7.96 1.64
C VAL A 174 11.93 6.96 2.68
N ILE A 175 10.91 6.17 2.33
CA ILE A 175 10.20 5.25 3.25
C ILE A 175 10.39 3.76 2.91
N ALA A 176 11.44 3.40 2.16
CA ALA A 176 11.68 2.05 1.62
C ALA A 176 11.95 0.92 2.65
N HIS A 177 11.68 1.15 3.94
CA HIS A 177 11.83 0.16 5.00
C HIS A 177 10.60 0.16 5.91
N PHE A 178 9.80 -0.90 5.84
CA PHE A 178 8.75 -1.16 6.81
C PHE A 178 9.26 -2.18 7.83
N GLU A 179 9.37 -1.79 9.10
CA GLU A 179 9.50 -2.71 10.23
C GLU A 179 8.09 -2.94 10.79
N ALA A 180 7.60 -4.18 10.70
CA ALA A 180 6.29 -4.52 11.27
C ALA A 180 6.38 -4.58 12.80
N GLY A 181 5.36 -4.07 13.50
CA GLY A 181 5.21 -4.20 14.95
C GLY A 181 4.53 -5.53 15.33
N ARG A 182 4.91 -6.10 16.48
CA ARG A 182 4.45 -7.42 16.93
C ARG A 182 2.99 -7.40 17.39
N GLN A 183 2.10 -8.16 16.76
CA GLN A 183 0.75 -8.40 17.26
C GLN A 183 0.66 -9.75 17.97
N LYS A 184 -0.16 -9.86 19.02
CA LYS A 184 -0.44 -11.15 19.69
C LYS A 184 -1.76 -11.73 19.16
N ASN A 185 -1.71 -12.83 18.41
CA ASN A 185 -2.92 -13.58 18.07
C ASN A 185 -3.36 -14.53 19.20
N GLN A 186 -4.66 -14.84 19.17
CA GLN A 186 -5.33 -15.87 19.99
C GLN A 186 -5.80 -17.07 19.15
N SER A 187 -5.50 -17.08 17.84
CA SER A 187 -5.85 -18.16 16.90
C SER A 187 -5.00 -19.40 17.15
N GLN A 188 -5.57 -20.60 17.05
CA GLN A 188 -4.86 -21.88 17.23
C GLN A 188 -4.40 -22.52 15.91
N ASP A 189 -4.91 -22.05 14.76
CA ASP A 189 -4.55 -22.61 13.45
C ASP A 189 -3.45 -21.76 12.78
N VAL A 190 -2.21 -22.11 13.07
CA VAL A 190 -1.03 -21.40 12.56
C VAL A 190 -0.96 -21.47 11.03
N GLU A 191 -1.27 -22.62 10.42
CA GLU A 191 -1.17 -22.79 8.97
C GLU A 191 -2.19 -21.94 8.22
N ALA A 192 -3.44 -21.90 8.69
CA ALA A 192 -4.48 -21.08 8.07
C ALA A 192 -4.13 -19.59 8.14
N GLU A 193 -3.65 -19.10 9.28
CA GLU A 193 -3.25 -17.70 9.46
C GLU A 193 -2.04 -17.33 8.61
N VAL A 194 -1.03 -18.20 8.55
CA VAL A 194 0.15 -18.02 7.68
C VAL A 194 -0.28 -17.97 6.22
N CYS A 195 -1.13 -18.91 5.79
CA CYS A 195 -1.62 -18.95 4.42
C CYS A 195 -2.44 -17.69 4.08
N ALA A 196 -3.35 -17.27 4.97
CA ALA A 196 -4.16 -16.07 4.78
C ALA A 196 -3.31 -14.79 4.69
N LEU A 197 -2.23 -14.68 5.47
CA LEU A 197 -1.29 -13.57 5.39
C LEU A 197 -0.50 -13.59 4.06
N CYS A 198 0.04 -14.76 3.68
CA CYS A 198 0.77 -14.96 2.43
C CYS A 198 -0.10 -14.83 1.16
N ALA A 199 -1.42 -15.04 1.27
CA ALA A 199 -2.36 -14.88 0.18
C ALA A 199 -2.58 -13.39 -0.18
N ARG A 200 -2.42 -12.50 0.80
CA ARG A 200 -2.59 -11.05 0.60
C ARG A 200 -1.37 -10.41 -0.03
N ARG A 201 -0.16 -10.84 0.37
CA ARG A 201 1.11 -10.33 -0.14
C ARG A 201 2.29 -11.27 0.17
N PRO A 202 3.39 -11.17 -0.58
CA PRO A 202 4.64 -11.81 -0.20
C PRO A 202 5.15 -11.28 1.16
N VAL A 203 5.43 -12.21 2.08
CA VAL A 203 5.89 -11.93 3.45
C VAL A 203 7.08 -12.79 3.84
N THR A 204 7.98 -12.24 4.66
CA THR A 204 9.14 -12.98 5.20
C THR A 204 8.77 -13.72 6.49
N LEU A 205 9.58 -14.71 6.89
CA LEU A 205 9.42 -15.42 8.16
C LEU A 205 9.30 -14.46 9.35
N ASP A 206 10.22 -13.50 9.46
CA ASP A 206 10.24 -12.54 10.58
C ASP A 206 8.99 -11.67 10.59
N GLU A 207 8.47 -11.28 9.43
CA GLU A 207 7.22 -10.54 9.32
C GLU A 207 6.01 -11.38 9.72
N ILE A 208 5.99 -12.67 9.40
CA ILE A 208 4.91 -13.59 9.81
C ILE A 208 4.92 -13.77 11.33
N VAL A 209 6.09 -14.06 11.90
CA VAL A 209 6.29 -14.17 13.37
C VAL A 209 5.84 -12.89 14.07
N THR A 210 6.20 -11.74 13.51
CA THR A 210 5.85 -10.45 14.09
C THR A 210 4.37 -10.13 13.92
N SER A 211 3.81 -10.32 12.73
CA SER A 211 2.42 -9.97 12.43
C SER A 211 1.40 -10.88 13.10
N LEU A 212 1.70 -12.17 13.24
CA LEU A 212 0.80 -13.16 13.82
C LEU A 212 1.09 -13.42 15.30
N GLY A 213 2.28 -13.11 15.78
CA GLY A 213 2.64 -13.29 17.20
C GLY A 213 2.95 -14.73 17.61
N PHE A 214 2.97 -15.67 16.67
CA PHE A 214 3.43 -17.04 16.89
C PHE A 214 4.95 -17.08 17.15
N THR A 215 5.43 -18.19 17.70
CA THR A 215 6.87 -18.43 17.84
C THR A 215 7.49 -18.73 16.49
N LYS A 216 8.80 -18.51 16.37
CA LYS A 216 9.55 -18.81 15.14
C LYS A 216 9.39 -20.27 14.74
N ASP A 217 9.49 -21.19 15.69
CA ASP A 217 9.39 -22.63 15.43
C ASP A 217 8.00 -23.06 14.95
N GLU A 218 6.93 -22.45 15.47
CA GLU A 218 5.56 -22.70 14.99
C GLU A 218 5.40 -22.24 13.54
N VAL A 219 5.87 -21.04 13.21
CA VAL A 219 5.79 -20.48 11.86
C VAL A 219 6.68 -21.26 10.89
N ASP A 220 7.90 -21.62 11.27
CA ASP A 220 8.81 -22.40 10.43
C ASP A 220 8.21 -23.77 10.08
N ARG A 221 7.59 -24.46 11.04
CA ARG A 221 6.87 -25.72 10.78
C ARG A 221 5.70 -25.54 9.83
N ALA A 222 4.88 -24.52 10.05
CA ALA A 222 3.73 -24.23 9.20
C ALA A 222 4.17 -23.90 7.76
N ILE A 223 5.19 -23.05 7.60
CA ILE A 223 5.76 -22.74 6.28
C ILE A 223 6.30 -24.00 5.60
N ALA A 224 7.05 -24.84 6.32
CA ALA A 224 7.62 -26.06 5.76
C ALA A 224 6.52 -27.01 5.24
N ALA A 225 5.46 -27.23 6.03
CA ALA A 225 4.31 -28.04 5.62
C ALA A 225 3.59 -27.43 4.41
N LEU A 226 3.27 -26.14 4.46
CA LEU A 226 2.56 -25.45 3.37
C LEU A 226 3.37 -25.39 2.06
N VAL A 227 4.70 -25.27 2.13
CA VAL A 227 5.58 -25.32 0.96
C VAL A 227 5.68 -26.74 0.41
N PHE A 228 5.80 -27.75 1.29
CA PHE A 228 5.80 -29.16 0.89
C PHE A 228 4.50 -29.54 0.17
N ASP A 229 3.36 -29.06 0.65
CA ASP A 229 2.04 -29.28 0.07
C ASP A 229 1.77 -28.41 -1.18
N GLY A 230 2.71 -27.55 -1.57
CA GLY A 230 2.56 -26.63 -2.71
C GLY A 230 1.55 -25.50 -2.49
N ARG A 231 1.08 -25.29 -1.26
CA ARG A 231 0.15 -24.21 -0.89
C ARG A 231 0.86 -22.86 -0.75
N LEU A 232 2.16 -22.87 -0.48
CA LEU A 232 3.05 -21.71 -0.52
C LEU A 232 4.23 -21.94 -1.46
N ALA A 233 4.71 -20.85 -2.07
CA ALA A 233 5.97 -20.79 -2.81
C ALA A 233 6.97 -19.88 -2.08
N ALA A 234 8.24 -20.27 -2.10
CA ALA A 234 9.35 -19.46 -1.63
C ALA A 234 9.94 -18.64 -2.78
N LEU A 235 10.06 -17.33 -2.58
CA LEU A 235 10.54 -16.35 -3.56
C LEU A 235 11.79 -15.65 -2.99
N PRO A 236 12.99 -16.00 -3.47
CA PRO A 236 14.19 -15.24 -3.16
C PRO A 236 14.09 -13.82 -3.75
N HIS A 237 14.30 -12.80 -2.92
CA HIS A 237 14.33 -11.40 -3.38
C HIS A 237 15.36 -10.59 -2.56
N GLY A 238 16.41 -10.13 -3.24
CA GLY A 238 17.57 -9.53 -2.58
C GLY A 238 18.28 -10.53 -1.66
N ARG A 239 18.43 -10.18 -0.38
CA ARG A 239 19.03 -11.04 0.67
C ARG A 239 18.00 -11.80 1.51
N LYS A 240 16.72 -11.72 1.16
CA LYS A 240 15.62 -12.28 1.94
C LYS A 240 14.85 -13.31 1.13
N VAL A 241 14.14 -14.20 1.82
CA VAL A 241 13.18 -15.14 1.24
C VAL A 241 11.77 -14.70 1.67
N TYR A 242 10.89 -14.57 0.69
CA TYR A 242 9.48 -14.25 0.89
C TYR A 242 8.63 -15.47 0.57
N TYR A 243 7.47 -15.60 1.22
CA TYR A 243 6.50 -16.65 0.99
C TYR A 243 5.20 -16.04 0.47
N THR A 244 4.59 -16.69 -0.52
CA THR A 244 3.32 -16.28 -1.14
C THR A 244 2.50 -17.49 -1.56
N VAL A 245 1.19 -17.34 -1.69
CA VAL A 245 0.34 -18.36 -2.32
C VAL A 245 0.58 -18.35 -3.85
N PRO A 246 0.83 -19.51 -4.49
CA PRO A 246 0.96 -19.62 -5.94
C PRO A 246 -0.30 -19.18 -6.70
N ARG A 247 -0.13 -18.49 -7.84
CA ARG A 247 -1.24 -17.90 -8.62
C ARG A 247 -2.22 -18.93 -9.20
N ASP A 248 -1.74 -20.13 -9.50
CA ASP A 248 -2.49 -21.26 -10.00
C ASP A 248 -3.43 -21.90 -8.96
N ARG A 249 -3.20 -21.63 -7.66
CA ARG A 249 -4.01 -22.16 -6.54
C ARG A 249 -4.73 -21.11 -5.70
N ALA A 250 -4.64 -19.83 -6.06
CA ALA A 250 -5.42 -18.78 -5.39
C ALA A 250 -6.94 -19.06 -5.39
N ARG A 251 -7.46 -19.80 -6.38
CA ARG A 251 -8.87 -20.21 -6.45
C ARG A 251 -9.29 -21.32 -5.49
N GLU A 252 -8.36 -22.07 -4.89
CA GLU A 252 -8.67 -23.14 -3.94
C GLU A 252 -8.73 -22.64 -2.48
N VAL A 253 -8.14 -21.47 -2.21
CA VAL A 253 -8.06 -20.87 -0.86
C VAL A 253 -9.20 -19.88 -0.61
N PHE A 254 -9.78 -19.31 -1.66
CA PHE A 254 -10.90 -18.36 -1.57
C PHE A 254 -12.19 -19.03 -2.09
N PRO A 255 -13.31 -19.02 -1.34
CA PRO A 255 -14.62 -19.31 -1.91
C PRO A 255 -14.87 -18.42 -3.13
N GLN A 256 -15.63 -18.90 -4.12
CA GLN A 256 -15.87 -18.20 -5.39
C GLN A 256 -16.36 -16.75 -5.24
N ASP A 257 -16.87 -16.39 -4.07
CA ASP A 257 -17.43 -15.07 -3.75
C ASP A 257 -16.37 -14.00 -3.42
N TYR A 258 -15.07 -14.35 -3.29
CA TYR A 258 -14.01 -13.40 -2.91
C TYR A 258 -13.45 -12.56 -4.07
N PHE A 259 -13.73 -12.96 -5.31
CA PHE A 259 -13.30 -12.25 -6.53
C PHE A 259 -14.48 -11.67 -7.33
N ALA A 260 -15.68 -11.63 -6.73
CA ALA A 260 -16.82 -10.94 -7.31
C ALA A 260 -16.73 -9.45 -6.98
N GLU A 261 -16.07 -8.71 -7.87
CA GLU A 261 -16.40 -7.38 -8.44
C GLU A 261 -15.15 -6.72 -9.04
#